data_AF-A0A920RDU7-F1
#
_entry.id   AF-A0A920RDU7-F1
#
_cell.length_a   1.000
_cell.length_b   1.000
_cell.length_c   1.000
_cell.angle_alpha   90.00
_cell.angle_beta   90.00
_cell.angle_gamma   90.00
#
_symmetry.space_group_name_H-M   'P 1'
#
loop_
_entity.id
_entity.type
_entity.pdbx_description
1 polymer ?
#
loop_
_entity_poly.entity_id
_entity_poly.type
_entity_poly.pdbx_seq_one_letter_code
_entity_poly.pdbx_strand_id
1 'polypeptide(L)' 'MLYVHMRYSDKAHLGAITTKERAEDSVAMARIVFGEAFLESNCVILGNVNTNSPLLWATK' A
#
# COMPACT_ATOMS: atom_id res chain seq x y z
N MET A 1 -5.90 -9.50 -2.56
CA MET A 1 -5.61 -8.46 -3.57
C MET A 1 -4.10 -8.29 -3.78
N LEU A 2 -3.32 -7.87 -2.77
CA LEU A 2 -1.87 -7.62 -2.92
C LEU A 2 -1.05 -8.80 -3.48
N TYR A 3 -1.22 -10.01 -2.92
CA TYR A 3 -0.45 -11.19 -3.33
C TYR A 3 -0.57 -11.47 -4.83
N VAL A 4 -1.74 -11.23 -5.44
CA VAL A 4 -1.94 -11.46 -6.88
C VAL A 4 -1.05 -10.52 -7.71
N HIS A 5 -0.95 -9.24 -7.32
CA HIS A 5 -0.07 -8.29 -7.99
C HIS A 5 1.40 -8.70 -7.88
N MET A 6 1.84 -9.17 -6.71
CA MET A 6 3.23 -9.60 -6.47
C MET A 6 3.56 -10.96 -7.12
N ARG A 7 2.57 -11.85 -7.27
CA ARG A 7 2.78 -13.21 -7.78
C ARG A 7 2.71 -13.28 -9.31
N TYR A 8 1.83 -12.49 -9.92
CA TYR A 8 1.49 -12.60 -11.34
C TYR A 8 1.85 -11.36 -12.17
N SER A 9 2.53 -10.38 -11.56
CA SER A 9 3.05 -9.20 -12.24
C SER A 9 4.34 -8.75 -11.56
N ASP A 10 5.21 -8.09 -12.30
CA ASP A 10 6.43 -7.42 -11.83
C ASP A 10 6.31 -5.88 -11.86
N LYS A 11 5.21 -5.36 -12.41
CA LYS A 11 4.89 -3.93 -12.44
C LYS A 11 4.53 -3.41 -11.04
N ALA A 12 4.74 -2.10 -10.86
CA ALA A 12 4.27 -1.37 -9.68
C ALA A 12 2.75 -1.53 -9.46
N HIS A 13 2.32 -1.51 -8.19
CA HIS A 13 0.94 -1.72 -7.81
C HIS A 13 0.50 -0.81 -6.66
N LEU A 14 -0.82 -0.80 -6.41
CA LEU A 14 -1.43 -0.06 -5.30
C LEU A 14 -1.46 -0.89 -4.02
N GLY A 15 -1.42 -0.19 -2.87
CA GLY A 15 -1.68 -0.74 -1.55
C GLY A 15 -3.16 -0.74 -1.19
N ALA A 16 -3.53 -1.54 -0.19
CA ALA A 16 -4.88 -1.53 0.36
C ALA A 16 -5.01 -0.43 1.42
N ILE A 17 -5.92 0.52 1.21
CA ILE A 17 -6.14 1.67 2.11
C ILE A 17 -7.54 1.66 2.76
N THR A 18 -8.22 0.52 2.76
CA THR A 18 -9.62 0.42 3.22
C THR A 18 -9.79 0.50 4.74
N THR A 19 -8.75 0.18 5.49
CA THR A 19 -8.60 0.38 6.95
C THR A 19 -7.12 0.61 7.26
N LYS A 20 -6.81 1.15 8.45
CA LYS A 20 -5.43 1.30 8.93
C LYS A 20 -4.66 -0.02 8.92
N GLU A 21 -5.23 -1.06 9.51
CA GLU A 21 -4.62 -2.40 9.60
C GLU A 21 -4.26 -2.97 8.21
N ARG A 22 -5.13 -2.75 7.21
CA ARG A 22 -4.85 -3.21 5.84
C ARG A 22 -3.75 -2.40 5.15
N ALA A 23 -3.55 -1.14 5.52
CA ALA A 23 -2.41 -0.35 5.06
C ALA A 23 -1.11 -0.89 5.69
N GLU A 24 -1.13 -1.25 6.97
CA GLU A 24 0.00 -1.86 7.67
C GLU A 24 0.36 -3.23 7.06
N ASP A 25 -0.64 -4.08 6.77
CA ASP A 25 -0.45 -5.33 6.05
C ASP A 25 0.16 -5.12 4.66
N SER A 26 -0.24 -4.04 3.98
CA SER A 26 0.32 -3.69 2.66
C SER A 26 1.81 -3.37 2.73
N VAL A 27 2.22 -2.60 3.74
CA VAL A 27 3.62 -2.27 3.99
C VAL A 27 4.40 -3.52 4.41
N ALA A 28 3.83 -4.38 5.27
CA ALA A 28 4.47 -5.62 5.70
C ALA A 28 4.72 -6.58 4.53
N MET A 29 3.77 -6.73 3.61
CA MET A 29 3.94 -7.53 2.40
C MET A 29 5.00 -6.93 1.47
N ALA A 30 5.01 -5.61 1.29
CA ALA A 30 6.05 -4.93 0.51
C ALA A 30 7.45 -5.13 1.11
N ARG A 31 7.58 -5.11 2.45
CA ARG A 31 8.84 -5.39 3.16
C ARG A 31 9.33 -6.82 2.91
N ILE A 32 8.44 -7.81 2.79
CA ILE A 32 8.82 -9.19 2.43
C ILE A 32 9.38 -9.26 1.01
N VAL A 33 8.76 -8.54 0.07
CA VAL A 33 9.15 -8.59 -1.36
C VAL A 33 10.45 -7.84 -1.63
N PHE A 34 10.61 -6.63 -1.09
CA PHE A 34 11.73 -5.75 -1.41
C PHE A 34 12.86 -5.78 -0.37
N GLY A 35 12.59 -6.29 0.84
CA GLY A 35 13.50 -6.21 1.98
C GLY A 35 13.40 -4.87 2.72
N GLU A 36 13.67 -4.91 4.02
CA GLU A 36 13.54 -3.76 4.93
C GLU A 36 14.43 -2.59 4.52
N ALA A 37 15.73 -2.81 4.31
CA ALA A 37 16.68 -1.75 3.96
C ALA A 37 16.33 -1.01 2.66
N PHE A 38 15.79 -1.72 1.67
CA PHE A 38 15.36 -1.10 0.41
C PHE A 38 14.09 -0.28 0.60
N LEU A 39 13.10 -0.82 1.33
CA LEU A 39 11.82 -0.17 1.56
C LEU A 39 11.96 1.16 2.33
N GLU A 40 12.91 1.27 3.27
CA GLU A 40 13.14 2.49 4.05
C GLU A 40 13.56 3.70 3.20
N SER A 41 14.12 3.47 2.01
CA SER A 41 14.65 4.53 1.14
C SER A 41 13.98 4.63 -0.23
N ASN A 42 13.06 3.71 -0.55
CA ASN A 42 12.44 3.62 -1.87
C ASN A 42 10.92 3.48 -1.76
N CYS A 43 10.20 4.29 -2.54
CA CYS A 43 8.75 4.14 -2.67
C CYS A 43 8.44 2.92 -3.56
N VAL A 44 7.87 1.87 -2.96
CA VAL A 44 7.59 0.59 -3.65
C VAL A 44 6.09 0.30 -3.79
N ILE A 45 5.23 1.10 -3.18
CA ILE A 45 3.78 0.92 -3.19
C ILE A 45 3.08 2.27 -3.09
N LEU A 46 1.99 2.45 -3.84
CA LEU A 46 1.20 3.69 -3.81
C LEU A 46 -0.14 3.49 -3.11
N GLY A 47 -0.48 4.37 -2.17
CA GLY A 47 -1.78 4.40 -1.50
C GLY A 47 -2.67 5.50 -2.08
N ASN A 48 -3.85 5.14 -2.59
CA ASN A 48 -4.78 6.11 -3.15
C ASN A 48 -5.72 6.65 -2.06
N VAL A 49 -5.39 7.78 -1.43
CA VAL A 49 -6.18 8.38 -0.35
C VAL A 49 -7.11 9.46 -0.91
N ASN A 50 -8.42 9.29 -0.71
CA ASN A 50 -9.42 10.25 -1.13
C ASN A 50 -9.93 11.10 0.04
N THR A 51 -10.20 12.37 -0.23
CA THR A 51 -11.02 13.21 0.63
C THR A 51 -12.50 13.02 0.28
N ASN A 52 -13.37 13.35 1.23
CA ASN A 52 -14.79 13.51 0.96
C ASN A 52 -15.09 14.99 0.77
N SER A 53 -15.28 15.41 -0.47
CA SER A 53 -15.54 16.82 -0.78
C SER A 53 -16.91 17.27 -0.28
N PRO A 54 -17.06 18.50 0.27
CA PRO A 54 -16.00 19.50 0.50
C PRO A 54 -15.29 19.34 1.87
N LEU A 55 -13.94 19.37 1.85
CA LEU A 55 -13.05 19.48 3.02
C LEU A 55 -13.28 18.49 4.19
N LEU A 56 -13.76 17.27 3.91
CA LEU A 56 -13.94 16.23 4.92
C LEU A 56 -12.96 15.07 4.72
N TRP A 57 -12.49 14.48 5.81
CA TRP A 57 -11.83 13.17 5.82
C TRP A 57 -12.74 12.17 6.50
N ALA A 58 -12.98 11.03 5.84
CA ALA A 58 -13.66 9.92 6.48
C ALA A 58 -12.65 9.18 7.37
N THR A 59 -12.88 9.18 8.68
CA THR A 59 -12.18 8.30 9.62
C THR A 59 -12.80 6.90 9.54
N LYS A 60 -11.99 5.91 9.14
CA LYS A 60 -12.26 4.49 9.37
C LYS A 60 -11.07 3.88 10.07
#